data_AF-A0AA35D8B4-F1
#
_entry.id   AF-A0AA35D8B4-F1
#
_cell.length_a   1.000
_cell.length_b   1.000
_cell.length_c   1.000
_cell.angle_alpha   90.00
_cell.angle_beta   90.00
_cell.angle_gamma   90.00
#
_symmetry.space_group_name_H-M   'P 1'
#
loop_
_entity.id
_entity.type
_entity.pdbx_description
1 polymer ?
#
loop_
_entity_poly.entity_id
_entity_poly.type
_entity_poly.pdbx_seq_one_letter_code
_entity_poly.pdbx_strand_id
1 'polypeptide(L)'
;MQHRHCAASTYLNPVTRQITGLEMREVENHPIEVLHALPYAVAGCAQASALRRALESGKTVDRSRTTLLHRGSGELLEMDESASLDKSFDGHVLWAVAVLRDVTVAAAHEARMQRLAFHDVLTGLSNRTLLQDRAQQAMAHSKRTGDMLAVLYLDLDGFKQINDSLGHQAGDAALVHAAKALQASVRESDTVCRLRGAMSL
;
A
#
# COMPACT_ATOMS: atom_id res chain seq x y z
N MET A 1 10.45 15.15 -44.21
CA MET A 1 9.51 16.30 -44.13
C MET A 1 8.30 15.82 -43.34
N GLN A 2 7.89 16.32 -42.18
CA GLN A 2 8.25 17.48 -41.37
C GLN A 2 8.10 17.05 -39.90
N HIS A 3 9.08 17.39 -39.08
CA HIS A 3 8.97 17.36 -37.62
C HIS A 3 7.85 18.31 -37.19
N ARG A 4 6.70 17.78 -36.75
CA ARG A 4 5.77 18.56 -35.92
C ARG A 4 6.28 18.50 -34.49
N HIS A 5 7.22 19.38 -34.17
CA HIS A 5 7.44 19.80 -32.80
C HIS A 5 6.19 20.58 -32.36
N CYS A 6 5.18 19.87 -31.85
CA CYS A 6 4.21 20.51 -30.97
C CYS A 6 5.01 20.91 -29.74
N ALA A 7 5.20 22.22 -29.54
CA ALA A 7 5.80 22.74 -28.32
C ALA A 7 4.87 22.36 -27.16
N ALA A 8 5.09 21.20 -26.55
CA ALA A 8 4.42 20.81 -25.32
C ALA A 8 4.97 21.71 -24.23
N SER A 9 4.33 22.87 -24.03
CA SER A 9 4.64 23.74 -22.92
C SER A 9 4.10 23.09 -21.66
N THR A 10 4.99 22.51 -20.87
CA THR A 10 4.61 21.95 -19.57
C THR A 10 4.70 23.02 -18.49
N TYR A 11 3.67 23.10 -17.65
CA TYR A 11 3.62 24.03 -16.53
C TYR A 11 3.47 23.26 -15.22
N LEU A 12 4.31 23.60 -14.23
CA LEU A 12 4.17 23.13 -12.85
C LEU A 12 3.84 24.33 -11.97
N ASN A 13 2.71 24.23 -11.26
CA ASN A 13 2.43 25.21 -10.22
C ASN A 13 3.44 25.05 -9.04
N PRO A 14 3.57 26.04 -8.15
CA PRO A 14 4.50 25.97 -7.01
C PRO A 14 4.29 24.75 -6.10
N VAL A 15 3.04 24.34 -5.89
CA VAL A 15 2.69 23.19 -5.03
C VAL A 15 3.20 21.89 -5.65
N THR A 16 3.04 21.70 -6.96
CA THR A 16 3.56 20.53 -7.68
C THR A 16 5.07 20.44 -7.55
N ARG A 17 5.80 21.56 -7.68
CA ARG A 17 7.26 21.58 -7.49
C ARG A 17 7.64 21.19 -6.07
N GLN A 18 6.94 21.72 -5.07
CA GLN A 18 7.18 21.37 -3.67
C GLN A 18 6.93 19.87 -3.37
N ILE A 19 5.84 19.29 -3.88
CA ILE A 19 5.49 17.89 -3.63
C ILE A 19 6.42 16.93 -4.38
N THR A 20 6.85 17.29 -5.58
CA THR A 20 7.59 16.39 -6.47
C THR A 20 9.11 16.56 -6.34
N GLY A 21 9.54 17.71 -5.83
CA GLY A 21 10.94 18.14 -5.83
C GLY A 21 11.46 18.51 -7.22
N LEU A 22 10.60 18.58 -8.24
CA LEU A 22 11.00 18.92 -9.61
C LEU A 22 11.09 20.44 -9.80
N GLU A 23 12.10 20.87 -10.56
CA GLU A 23 12.23 22.23 -11.05
C GLU A 23 11.74 22.38 -12.49
N MET A 24 11.26 23.57 -12.87
CA MET A 24 10.74 23.85 -14.22
C MET A 24 11.74 23.47 -15.33
N ARG A 25 13.04 23.74 -15.11
CA ARG A 25 14.15 23.41 -16.04
C ARG A 25 14.27 21.91 -16.37
N GLU A 26 13.83 21.04 -15.46
CA GLU A 26 13.89 19.59 -15.66
C GLU A 26 12.75 19.11 -16.57
N VAL A 27 11.62 19.80 -16.50
CA VAL A 27 10.39 19.48 -17.25
C VAL A 27 10.37 20.14 -18.63
N GLU A 28 11.09 21.24 -18.81
CA GLU A 28 11.30 21.87 -20.13
C GLU A 28 11.90 20.91 -21.17
N ASN A 29 12.67 19.91 -20.71
CA ASN A 29 13.37 18.97 -21.59
C ASN A 29 12.82 17.54 -21.53
N HIS A 30 11.94 17.23 -20.57
CA HIS A 30 11.39 15.89 -20.38
C HIS A 30 9.90 15.97 -20.05
N PRO A 31 9.07 15.14 -20.71
CA PRO A 31 7.65 15.10 -20.41
C PRO A 31 7.41 14.77 -18.93
N ILE A 32 6.58 15.57 -18.28
CA ILE A 32 6.27 15.51 -16.85
C ILE A 32 5.75 14.13 -16.42
N GLU A 33 5.04 13.43 -17.32
CA GLU A 33 4.53 12.08 -17.12
C GLU A 33 5.62 11.01 -16.99
N VAL A 34 6.85 11.30 -17.44
CA VAL A 34 8.05 10.43 -17.30
C VAL A 34 8.78 10.72 -15.99
N LEU A 35 8.77 11.97 -15.53
CA LEU A 35 9.53 12.39 -14.36
C LEU A 35 8.84 12.02 -13.03
N HIS A 36 7.51 11.90 -13.05
CA HIS A 36 6.68 11.60 -11.88
C HIS A 36 6.52 10.11 -11.55
N ALA A 37 6.77 9.21 -12.51
CA ALA A 37 6.59 7.78 -12.28
C ALA A 37 7.91 7.17 -11.77
N LEU A 38 7.86 6.54 -10.59
CA LEU A 38 8.92 5.63 -10.18
C LEU A 38 9.00 4.46 -11.17
N PRO A 39 10.21 4.04 -11.60
CA PRO A 39 10.37 2.79 -12.32
C PRO A 39 9.82 1.62 -11.50
N TYR A 40 9.18 0.69 -12.20
CA TYR A 40 8.59 -0.55 -11.68
C TYR A 40 9.42 -1.28 -10.61
N ALA A 41 10.75 -1.18 -10.71
CA ALA A 41 11.70 -1.89 -9.86
C ALA A 41 11.73 -1.45 -8.38
N VAL A 42 11.20 -0.28 -8.02
CA VAL A 42 11.35 0.28 -6.65
C VAL A 42 10.11 0.10 -5.77
N ALA A 43 8.91 -0.03 -6.36
CA ALA A 43 7.65 0.05 -5.61
C ALA A 43 6.66 -1.11 -5.83
N GLY A 44 6.96 -2.10 -6.66
CA GLY A 44 6.06 -3.26 -6.93
C GLY A 44 4.75 -2.93 -7.67
N CYS A 45 4.39 -1.65 -7.80
CA CYS A 45 3.24 -1.17 -8.57
C CYS A 45 3.71 -0.59 -9.92
N ALA A 46 3.55 -1.35 -11.01
CA ALA A 46 3.68 -0.84 -12.38
C ALA A 46 2.41 -0.07 -12.77
N GLN A 47 2.23 1.14 -12.24
CA GLN A 47 1.23 2.02 -12.84
C GLN A 47 1.89 3.24 -13.46
N ALA A 48 1.77 3.34 -14.78
CA ALA A 48 2.01 4.58 -15.51
C ALA A 48 1.19 5.70 -14.88
N SER A 49 1.77 6.91 -14.81
CA SER A 49 1.08 8.11 -14.35
C SER A 49 -0.28 8.27 -15.04
N ALA A 50 -1.27 8.77 -14.30
CA ALA A 50 -2.60 9.03 -14.83
C ALA A 50 -2.53 9.90 -16.09
N LEU A 51 -1.61 10.87 -16.11
CA LEU A 51 -1.37 11.73 -17.27
C LEU A 51 -0.91 10.95 -18.51
N ARG A 52 0.08 10.07 -18.37
CA ARG A 52 0.54 9.22 -19.48
C ARG A 52 -0.62 8.38 -20.02
N ARG A 53 -1.38 7.75 -19.13
CA ARG A 53 -2.52 6.91 -19.54
C ARG A 53 -3.62 7.73 -20.22
N ALA A 54 -3.86 8.95 -19.76
CA ALA A 54 -4.81 9.83 -20.40
C ALA A 54 -4.34 10.14 -21.83
N LEU A 55 -3.10 10.58 -22.00
CA LEU A 55 -2.51 10.89 -23.31
C LEU A 55 -2.51 9.69 -24.27
N GLU A 56 -2.16 8.49 -23.78
CA GLU A 56 -2.15 7.25 -24.58
C GLU A 56 -3.56 6.79 -24.99
N SER A 57 -4.52 6.85 -24.07
CA SER A 57 -5.90 6.38 -24.31
C SER A 57 -6.80 7.44 -24.95
N GLY A 58 -6.38 8.70 -24.92
CA GLY A 58 -7.21 9.85 -25.24
C GLY A 58 -8.42 9.99 -24.31
N LYS A 59 -8.42 9.44 -23.10
CA LYS A 59 -9.56 9.50 -22.16
C LYS A 59 -9.13 10.10 -20.82
N THR A 60 -10.07 10.78 -20.16
CA THR A 60 -9.89 11.26 -18.78
C THR A 60 -9.69 10.07 -17.83
N VAL A 61 -8.79 10.23 -16.88
CA VAL A 61 -8.49 9.29 -15.80
C VAL A 61 -8.90 9.94 -14.48
N ASP A 62 -9.99 9.45 -13.87
CA ASP A 62 -10.58 10.08 -12.68
C ASP A 62 -9.70 10.02 -11.43
N ARG A 63 -9.18 8.84 -11.09
CA ARG A 63 -8.28 8.69 -9.95
C ARG A 63 -7.44 7.44 -10.07
N SER A 64 -6.13 7.60 -9.99
CA SER A 64 -5.15 6.54 -9.92
C SER A 64 -4.27 6.73 -8.70
N ARG A 65 -4.00 5.66 -7.97
CA ARG A 65 -2.94 5.70 -6.97
C ARG A 65 -1.59 5.46 -7.64
N THR A 66 -0.56 6.19 -7.22
CA THR A 66 0.81 6.01 -7.69
C THR A 66 1.78 6.37 -6.57
N THR A 67 2.99 5.82 -6.61
CA THR A 67 4.06 6.18 -5.69
C THR A 67 5.04 7.11 -6.39
N LEU A 68 5.31 8.25 -5.78
CA LEU A 68 6.23 9.28 -6.28
C LEU A 68 7.50 9.30 -5.43
N LEU A 69 8.65 9.40 -6.08
CA LEU A 69 9.92 9.69 -5.39
C LEU A 69 10.20 11.19 -5.45
N HIS A 70 10.22 11.83 -4.29
CA HIS A 70 10.55 13.24 -4.20
C HIS A 70 12.03 13.47 -4.54
N ARG A 71 12.33 14.26 -5.59
CA ARG A 71 13.69 14.39 -6.15
C ARG A 71 14.74 15.00 -5.21
N GLY A 72 14.32 15.89 -4.30
CA GLY A 72 15.20 16.52 -3.31
C GLY A 72 15.49 15.64 -2.09
N SER A 73 14.44 15.25 -1.34
CA SER A 73 14.55 14.45 -0.12
C SER A 73 14.81 12.96 -0.34
N GLY A 74 14.46 12.40 -1.52
CA GLY A 74 14.46 10.96 -1.75
C GLY A 74 13.32 10.20 -1.06
N GLU A 75 12.34 10.91 -0.50
CA GLU A 75 11.18 10.30 0.16
C GLU A 75 10.20 9.69 -0.85
N LEU A 76 9.57 8.57 -0.47
CA LEU A 76 8.48 7.96 -1.21
C LEU A 76 7.15 8.52 -0.72
N LEU A 77 6.38 9.11 -1.64
CA LEU A 77 5.08 9.70 -1.38
C LEU A 77 3.99 8.88 -2.07
N GLU A 78 2.90 8.64 -1.35
CA GLU A 78 1.69 8.04 -1.94
C GLU A 78 0.82 9.15 -2.49
N MET A 79 0.50 9.05 -3.78
CA MET A 79 -0.18 10.08 -4.54
C MET A 79 -1.47 9.54 -5.15
N ASP A 80 -2.57 10.28 -4.97
CA ASP A 80 -3.73 10.15 -5.85
C ASP A 80 -3.55 11.14 -7.01
N GLU A 81 -3.53 10.61 -8.23
CA GLU A 81 -3.39 11.38 -9.47
C GLU A 81 -4.66 11.27 -10.31
N SER A 82 -5.15 12.39 -10.81
CA SER A 82 -6.17 12.43 -11.86
C SER A 82 -5.64 13.20 -13.05
N ALA A 83 -6.13 12.87 -14.24
CA ALA A 83 -5.74 13.55 -15.46
C ALA A 83 -6.93 13.75 -16.39
N SER A 84 -7.10 14.97 -16.90
CA SER A 84 -8.08 15.27 -17.93
C SER A 84 -7.42 15.86 -19.15
N LEU A 85 -8.08 15.67 -20.29
CA LEU A 85 -7.66 16.17 -21.58
C LEU A 85 -8.71 17.13 -22.08
N ASP A 86 -8.27 18.25 -22.63
CA ASP A 86 -9.09 19.04 -23.52
C ASP A 86 -8.71 18.77 -24.97
N LYS A 87 -9.73 18.74 -25.82
CA LYS A 87 -9.59 18.33 -27.21
C LYS A 87 -10.26 19.34 -28.12
N SER A 88 -9.66 19.55 -29.28
CA SER A 88 -10.31 20.28 -30.37
C SER A 88 -11.47 19.45 -30.95
N PHE A 89 -12.29 20.12 -31.76
CA PHE A 89 -13.45 19.52 -32.40
C PHE A 89 -13.10 18.33 -33.30
N ASP A 90 -11.92 18.31 -33.90
CA ASP A 90 -11.38 17.20 -34.72
C ASP A 90 -10.74 16.07 -33.88
N GLY A 91 -10.79 16.16 -32.54
CA GLY A 91 -10.36 15.12 -31.62
C GLY A 91 -8.88 15.17 -31.22
N HIS A 92 -8.12 16.17 -31.67
CA HIS A 92 -6.74 16.36 -31.24
C HIS A 92 -6.66 16.91 -29.81
N VAL A 93 -5.73 16.40 -29.01
CA VAL A 93 -5.50 16.90 -27.64
C VAL A 93 -4.86 18.28 -27.72
N LEU A 94 -5.52 19.28 -27.14
CA LEU A 94 -5.02 20.67 -27.06
C LEU A 94 -4.18 20.88 -25.80
N TRP A 95 -4.66 20.37 -24.66
CA TRP A 95 -3.94 20.41 -23.39
C TRP A 95 -4.35 19.24 -22.50
N ALA A 96 -3.44 18.86 -21.61
CA ALA A 96 -3.66 17.85 -20.59
C ALA A 96 -3.31 18.45 -19.24
N VAL A 97 -4.15 18.21 -18.24
CA VAL A 97 -3.91 18.65 -16.87
C VAL A 97 -3.91 17.44 -15.96
N ALA A 98 -2.89 17.36 -15.10
CA ALA A 98 -2.82 16.37 -14.03
C ALA A 98 -2.99 17.08 -12.68
N VAL A 99 -3.79 16.49 -11.80
CA VAL A 99 -3.93 16.93 -10.43
C VAL A 99 -3.33 15.86 -9.53
N LEU A 100 -2.39 16.28 -8.69
CA LEU A 100 -1.68 15.45 -7.74
C LEU A 100 -2.16 15.79 -6.34
N ARG A 101 -2.57 14.76 -5.59
CA ARG A 101 -2.90 14.88 -4.17
C ARG A 101 -1.99 13.96 -3.39
N ASP A 102 -1.20 14.54 -2.49
CA ASP A 102 -0.46 13.79 -1.50
C ASP A 102 -1.43 13.15 -0.51
N VAL A 103 -1.42 11.82 -0.47
CA VAL A 103 -2.21 11.00 0.45
C VAL A 103 -1.32 10.17 1.35
N THR A 104 -0.02 10.45 1.44
CA THR A 104 0.96 9.68 2.22
C THR A 104 0.53 9.48 3.66
N VAL A 105 0.14 10.57 4.35
CA VAL A 105 -0.32 10.50 5.74
C VAL A 105 -1.64 9.73 5.86
N ALA A 106 -2.59 9.97 4.96
CA ALA A 106 -3.89 9.31 4.98
C ALA A 106 -3.77 7.81 4.70
N ALA A 107 -2.98 7.42 3.71
CA ALA A 107 -2.70 6.04 3.33
C ALA A 107 -1.94 5.31 4.45
N ALA A 108 -0.95 5.95 5.08
CA ALA A 108 -0.26 5.38 6.24
C ALA A 108 -1.21 5.20 7.43
N HIS A 109 -2.12 6.15 7.65
CA HIS A 109 -3.13 6.04 8.71
C HIS A 109 -4.14 4.92 8.40
N GLU A 110 -4.62 4.81 7.17
CA GLU A 110 -5.51 3.74 6.71
C GLU A 110 -4.84 2.37 6.88
N ALA A 111 -3.60 2.22 6.40
CA ALA A 111 -2.83 0.98 6.55
C ALA A 111 -2.61 0.62 8.02
N ARG A 112 -2.34 1.61 8.87
CA ARG A 112 -2.24 1.41 10.32
C ARG A 112 -3.58 0.97 10.91
N MET A 113 -4.67 1.61 10.55
CA MET A 113 -6.03 1.26 11.02
C MET A 113 -6.41 -0.15 10.60
N GLN A 114 -6.14 -0.53 9.35
CA GLN A 114 -6.32 -1.90 8.87
C GLN A 114 -5.48 -2.90 9.69
N ARG A 115 -4.20 -2.59 9.93
CA ARG A 115 -3.34 -3.43 10.78
C ARG A 115 -3.91 -3.57 12.19
N LEU A 116 -4.39 -2.49 12.81
CA LEU A 116 -5.01 -2.54 14.14
C LEU A 116 -6.33 -3.32 14.15
N ALA A 117 -7.10 -3.25 13.07
CA ALA A 117 -8.38 -3.95 12.94
C ALA A 117 -8.22 -5.47 12.79
N PHE A 118 -7.12 -5.93 12.21
CA PHE A 118 -6.94 -7.33 11.81
C PHE A 118 -5.73 -8.05 12.44
N HIS A 119 -4.82 -7.34 13.10
CA HIS A 119 -3.62 -7.93 13.71
C HIS A 119 -3.49 -7.58 15.19
N ASP A 120 -2.90 -8.49 15.98
CA ASP A 120 -2.50 -8.20 17.36
C ASP A 120 -1.28 -7.28 17.38
N VAL A 121 -1.40 -6.15 18.07
CA VAL A 121 -0.39 -5.08 18.06
C VAL A 121 0.96 -5.51 18.60
N LEU A 122 0.99 -6.44 19.56
CA LEU A 122 2.23 -6.89 20.17
C LEU A 122 2.98 -7.87 19.26
N THR A 123 2.27 -8.86 18.72
CA THR A 123 2.89 -9.99 18.02
C THR A 123 2.88 -9.85 16.49
N GLY A 124 2.04 -8.98 15.93
CA GLY A 124 1.82 -8.86 14.49
C GLY A 124 1.00 -10.01 13.87
N LEU A 125 0.69 -11.04 14.65
CA LEU A 125 -0.17 -12.15 14.21
C LEU A 125 -1.58 -11.68 13.89
N SER A 126 -2.32 -12.49 13.13
CA SER A 126 -3.75 -12.29 12.96
C SER A 126 -4.43 -12.17 14.33
N ASN A 127 -5.41 -11.27 14.44
CA ASN A 127 -6.27 -11.20 15.60
C ASN A 127 -7.52 -12.08 15.38
N ARG A 128 -8.43 -12.06 16.37
CA ARG A 128 -9.68 -12.82 16.32
C ARG A 128 -10.53 -12.53 15.08
N THR A 129 -10.61 -11.26 14.67
CA THR A 129 -11.41 -10.84 13.50
C THR A 129 -10.86 -11.48 12.22
N LEU A 130 -9.54 -11.38 12.00
CA LEU A 130 -8.91 -11.97 10.82
C LEU A 130 -8.92 -13.51 10.86
N LEU A 131 -8.81 -14.11 12.05
CA LEU A 131 -8.96 -15.56 12.21
C LEU A 131 -10.35 -16.03 11.77
N GLN A 132 -11.42 -15.31 12.15
CA GLN A 132 -12.79 -15.69 11.78
C GLN A 132 -13.01 -15.62 10.27
N ASP A 133 -12.56 -14.55 9.63
CA ASP A 133 -12.61 -14.41 8.17
C ASP A 133 -11.86 -15.56 7.46
N ARG A 134 -10.61 -15.82 7.86
CA ARG A 134 -9.81 -16.90 7.26
C ARG A 134 -10.37 -18.28 7.55
N ALA A 135 -10.95 -18.52 8.72
CA ALA A 135 -11.62 -19.78 9.02
C ALA A 135 -12.83 -20.00 8.11
N GLN A 136 -13.63 -18.97 7.83
CA GLN A 136 -14.75 -19.07 6.88
C GLN A 136 -14.26 -19.42 5.47
N GLN A 137 -13.19 -18.76 5.01
CA GLN A 137 -12.58 -19.05 3.70
C GLN A 137 -12.02 -20.48 3.64
N ALA A 138 -11.32 -20.93 4.68
CA ALA A 138 -10.75 -22.26 4.77
C ALA A 138 -11.84 -23.36 4.80
N MET A 139 -12.94 -23.15 5.54
CA MET A 139 -14.09 -24.06 5.54
C MET A 139 -14.75 -24.15 4.16
N ALA A 140 -14.93 -23.02 3.48
CA ALA A 140 -15.49 -22.99 2.12
C ALA A 140 -14.55 -23.66 1.10
N HIS A 141 -13.24 -23.51 1.26
CA HIS A 141 -12.24 -24.18 0.43
C HIS A 141 -12.28 -25.71 0.65
N SER A 142 -12.14 -26.17 1.89
CA SER A 142 -12.22 -27.58 2.28
C SER A 142 -13.50 -28.26 1.78
N LYS A 143 -14.66 -27.59 1.89
CA LYS A 143 -15.93 -28.12 1.35
C LYS A 143 -15.92 -28.31 -0.17
N ARG A 144 -15.20 -27.47 -0.91
CA ARG A 144 -15.11 -27.54 -2.38
C ARG A 144 -14.08 -28.56 -2.86
N THR A 145 -12.94 -28.67 -2.18
CA THR A 145 -11.85 -29.56 -2.59
C THR A 145 -11.98 -30.96 -1.99
N GLY A 146 -12.72 -31.11 -0.89
CA GLY A 146 -12.80 -32.34 -0.11
C GLY A 146 -11.64 -32.51 0.88
N ASP A 147 -10.76 -31.52 1.01
CA ASP A 147 -9.62 -31.58 1.93
C ASP A 147 -10.04 -31.43 3.38
N MET A 148 -9.24 -31.96 4.31
CA MET A 148 -9.45 -31.77 5.74
C MET A 148 -8.94 -30.40 6.21
N LEU A 149 -9.72 -29.73 7.06
CA LEU A 149 -9.32 -28.53 7.79
C LEU A 149 -9.04 -28.89 9.25
N ALA A 150 -7.89 -28.46 9.78
CA ALA A 150 -7.55 -28.60 11.20
C ALA A 150 -7.46 -27.22 11.87
N VAL A 151 -7.88 -27.16 13.13
CA VAL A 151 -7.73 -25.98 14.00
C VAL A 151 -7.03 -26.42 15.27
N LEU A 152 -5.95 -25.73 15.64
CA LEU A 152 -5.17 -26.00 16.84
C LEU A 152 -5.23 -24.79 17.77
N TYR A 153 -5.52 -25.04 19.05
CA TYR A 153 -5.45 -24.05 20.11
C TYR A 153 -4.26 -24.37 21.00
N LEU A 154 -3.37 -23.40 21.20
CA LEU A 154 -2.14 -23.54 21.96
C LEU A 154 -2.13 -22.54 23.11
N ASP A 155 -1.75 -23.01 24.29
CA ASP A 155 -1.45 -22.15 25.43
C ASP A 155 0.07 -22.22 25.72
N LEU A 156 0.62 -21.14 26.26
CA LEU A 156 2.04 -21.09 26.64
C LEU A 156 2.18 -21.48 28.12
N ASP A 157 2.63 -22.70 28.35
CA ASP A 157 2.86 -23.21 29.70
C ASP A 157 3.83 -22.32 30.48
N GLY A 158 3.51 -22.04 31.74
CA GLY A 158 4.34 -21.21 32.62
C GLY A 158 4.35 -19.71 32.28
N PHE A 159 3.57 -19.25 31.30
CA PHE A 159 3.55 -17.83 30.90
C PHE A 159 3.22 -16.87 32.06
N LYS A 160 2.32 -17.28 32.96
CA LYS A 160 2.01 -16.52 34.17
C LYS A 160 3.23 -16.35 35.09
N GLN A 161 4.04 -17.40 35.27
CA GLN A 161 5.23 -17.34 36.12
C GLN A 161 6.28 -16.39 35.55
N ILE A 162 6.41 -16.30 34.22
CA ILE A 162 7.27 -15.33 33.55
C ILE A 162 6.82 -13.91 33.88
N ASN A 163 5.52 -13.62 33.74
CA ASN A 163 4.98 -12.29 34.08
C ASN A 163 5.18 -11.96 35.56
N ASP A 164 4.91 -12.91 36.46
CA ASP A 164 4.95 -12.69 37.90
C ASP A 164 6.40 -12.52 38.41
N SER A 165 7.37 -13.21 37.78
CA SER A 165 8.77 -13.22 38.24
C SER A 165 9.66 -12.18 37.54
N LEU A 166 9.40 -11.89 36.26
CA LEU A 166 10.24 -11.05 35.40
C LEU A 166 9.51 -9.81 34.85
N GLY A 167 8.23 -9.65 35.19
CA GLY A 167 7.40 -8.53 34.78
C GLY A 167 6.80 -8.67 33.38
N HIS A 168 5.84 -7.80 33.08
CA HIS A 168 5.08 -7.83 31.83
C HIS A 168 5.92 -7.63 30.57
N GLN A 169 7.00 -6.84 30.63
CA GLN A 169 7.90 -6.69 29.47
C GLN A 169 8.56 -8.01 29.07
N ALA A 170 8.95 -8.83 30.04
CA ALA A 170 9.51 -10.15 29.78
C ALA A 170 8.45 -11.10 29.19
N GLY A 171 7.22 -11.04 29.69
CA GLY A 171 6.08 -11.76 29.11
C GLY A 171 5.80 -11.33 27.67
N ASP A 172 5.80 -10.03 27.40
CA ASP A 172 5.60 -9.49 26.05
C ASP A 172 6.71 -9.96 25.08
N ALA A 173 7.97 -9.96 25.53
CA ALA A 173 9.08 -10.50 24.75
C ALA A 173 8.93 -12.01 24.47
N ALA A 174 8.49 -12.79 25.46
CA ALA A 174 8.22 -14.22 25.29
C ALA A 174 7.11 -14.48 24.26
N LEU A 175 6.03 -13.68 24.28
CA LEU A 175 4.94 -13.78 23.30
C LEU A 175 5.40 -13.45 21.88
N VAL A 176 6.22 -12.41 21.72
CA VAL A 176 6.81 -12.05 20.41
C VAL A 176 7.71 -13.18 19.91
N HIS A 177 8.51 -13.79 20.79
CA HIS A 177 9.37 -14.91 20.41
C HIS A 177 8.56 -16.14 19.98
N ALA A 178 7.53 -16.52 20.77
CA ALA A 178 6.63 -17.63 20.44
C ALA A 178 5.90 -17.40 19.11
N ALA A 179 5.42 -16.18 18.86
CA ALA A 179 4.77 -15.82 17.60
C ALA A 179 5.68 -16.04 16.40
N LYS A 180 6.94 -15.58 16.48
CA LYS A 180 7.93 -15.78 15.42
C LYS A 180 8.25 -17.27 15.21
N ALA A 181 8.42 -18.02 16.28
CA ALA A 181 8.68 -19.46 16.22
C ALA A 181 7.54 -20.23 15.56
N LEU A 182 6.29 -19.91 15.92
CA LEU A 182 5.10 -20.53 15.33
C LEU A 182 4.98 -20.18 13.84
N GLN A 183 5.15 -18.91 13.46
CA GLN A 183 5.11 -18.50 12.05
C GLN A 183 6.17 -19.21 11.20
N ALA A 184 7.39 -19.38 11.74
CA ALA A 184 8.46 -20.09 11.06
C ALA A 184 8.23 -21.60 10.94
N SER A 185 7.33 -22.16 11.76
CA SER A 185 7.05 -23.61 11.80
C SER A 185 5.86 -24.02 10.93
N VAL A 186 5.16 -23.07 10.32
CA VAL A 186 3.98 -23.32 9.47
C VAL A 186 4.23 -22.87 8.04
N ARG A 187 3.36 -23.30 7.11
CA ARG A 187 3.42 -22.90 5.70
C ARG A 187 2.81 -21.51 5.52
N GLU A 188 3.11 -20.86 4.40
CA GLU A 188 2.53 -19.54 4.08
C GLU A 188 0.99 -19.55 3.97
N SER A 189 0.41 -20.69 3.56
CA SER A 189 -1.03 -20.89 3.50
C SER A 189 -1.70 -20.99 4.87
N ASP A 190 -0.94 -21.30 5.92
CA ASP A 190 -1.46 -21.51 7.25
C ASP A 190 -1.66 -20.17 7.97
N THR A 191 -2.59 -20.13 8.92
CA THR A 191 -2.86 -18.91 9.69
C THR A 191 -2.48 -19.11 11.15
N VAL A 192 -1.54 -18.29 11.62
CA VAL A 192 -1.22 -18.17 13.05
C VAL A 192 -1.92 -16.93 13.59
N CYS A 193 -2.69 -17.12 14.67
CA CYS A 193 -3.45 -16.07 15.32
C CYS A 193 -3.07 -15.98 16.80
N ARG A 194 -3.02 -14.77 17.35
CA ARG A 194 -3.02 -14.57 18.79
C ARG A 194 -4.43 -14.23 19.28
N LEU A 195 -5.00 -15.12 20.08
CA LEU A 195 -6.25 -14.88 20.78
C LEU A 195 -5.95 -14.35 22.18
N ARG A 196 -6.39 -13.13 22.47
CA ARG A 196 -6.47 -12.67 23.86
C ARG A 196 -7.70 -13.30 24.49
N GLY A 197 -7.57 -13.82 25.71
CA GLY A 197 -8.71 -14.22 26.51
C GLY A 197 -9.64 -13.02 26.69
N ALA A 198 -10.96 -13.25 26.61
CA ALA A 198 -11.90 -12.24 27.06
C ALA A 198 -11.65 -12.03 28.55
N MET A 199 -11.36 -10.80 28.99
CA MET A 199 -11.74 -10.43 30.34
C MET A 199 -13.27 -10.58 30.35
N SER A 200 -13.75 -11.67 30.94
CA SER A 200 -15.15 -11.70 31.37
C SER A 200 -15.27 -10.57 32.38
N LEU A 201 -16.12 -9.59 32.04
CA LEU A 201 -16.75 -8.72 33.03
C LEU A 201 -17.53 -9.57 34.03
#